data_AF-V8NSR5-F1
#
_entry.id   AF-V8NSR5-F1
#
_cell.length_a   1.000
_cell.length_b   1.000
_cell.length_c   1.000
_cell.angle_alpha   90.00
_cell.angle_beta   90.00
_cell.angle_gamma   90.00
#
_symmetry.space_group_name_H-M   'P 1'
#
loop_
_entity.id
_entity.type
_entity.pdbx_description
1 polymer ?
#
loop_
_entity_poly.entity_id
_entity_poly.type
_entity_poly.pdbx_seq_one_letter_code
_entity_poly.pdbx_strand_id
1 'polypeptide(L)'
;MALKKQQFWNEKVVANLPLTPQIVWQQRLFSYVNHEKLFSRPTYASFIKLLDNYNAHVGTEEEFTKEQMKEQDIFLQEIMKTEVMKELYKFLHSKNHYDTEAEFVDDLKKMWFGLYSRGKDEDDDSREIKKKKVSGFHNWIRFYLLEKQGIVNYCSHSYDGPWTSYPDVLGMQFDFDGFYKQVGSAFIGSSPEFEFGLYSLCFIARPGKVCHLKIGGHNLDIQTYTWDKSTYGNGKKYIATAYE
;
A
#
# COMPACT_ATOMS: atom_id res chain seq x y z
N MET A 1 23.08 -16.54 8.24
CA MET A 1 21.79 -16.17 7.60
C MET A 1 21.74 -14.71 7.10
N ALA A 2 22.73 -13.85 7.39
CA ALA A 2 22.79 -12.46 6.91
C ALA A 2 23.24 -12.29 5.43
N LEU A 3 24.00 -13.25 4.89
CA LEU A 3 24.61 -13.16 3.55
C LEU A 3 23.65 -13.29 2.35
N LYS A 4 22.40 -13.77 2.54
CA LYS A 4 21.43 -13.88 1.42
C LYS A 4 20.51 -12.66 1.24
N LYS A 5 20.38 -11.78 2.24
CA LYS A 5 19.52 -10.58 2.14
C LYS A 5 20.20 -9.41 1.41
N GLN A 6 21.52 -9.38 1.37
CA GLN A 6 22.29 -8.27 0.78
C GLN A 6 22.26 -8.26 -0.76
N GLN A 7 21.91 -9.37 -1.41
CA GLN A 7 21.92 -9.48 -2.88
C GLN A 7 20.56 -9.18 -3.55
N PHE A 8 19.52 -8.91 -2.76
CA PHE A 8 18.18 -8.60 -3.28
C PHE A 8 17.96 -7.12 -3.57
N TRP A 9 18.74 -6.22 -2.96
CA TRP A 9 18.52 -4.77 -2.94
C TRP A 9 19.79 -3.95 -3.21
N ASN A 10 20.75 -4.49 -3.96
CA ASN A 10 22.04 -3.82 -4.19
C ASN A 10 22.01 -2.69 -5.23
N GLU A 11 20.83 -2.19 -5.59
CA GLU A 11 20.67 -1.01 -6.44
C GLU A 11 19.62 -0.14 -5.77
N LYS A 12 20.01 1.06 -5.31
CA LYS A 12 19.05 2.06 -4.88
C LYS A 12 18.06 2.29 -6.02
N VAL A 13 16.80 1.95 -5.78
CA VAL A 13 15.71 2.13 -6.75
C VAL A 13 15.41 3.62 -6.95
N VAL A 14 15.63 4.40 -5.89
CA VAL A 14 15.49 5.84 -5.84
C VAL A 14 16.76 6.52 -6.32
N ALA A 15 16.62 7.56 -7.14
CA ALA A 15 17.73 8.42 -7.52
C ALA A 15 18.38 9.04 -6.27
N ASN A 16 19.69 9.29 -6.29
CA ASN A 16 20.39 9.94 -5.17
C ASN A 16 20.03 11.44 -5.10
N LEU A 17 18.83 11.72 -4.63
CA LEU A 17 18.25 13.06 -4.54
C LEU A 17 18.47 13.61 -3.13
N PRO A 18 18.89 14.89 -2.98
CA PRO A 18 19.05 15.49 -1.67
C PRO A 18 17.69 15.71 -0.98
N LEU A 19 17.68 15.64 0.34
CA LEU A 19 16.57 16.14 1.16
C LEU A 19 16.42 17.64 0.89
N THR A 20 15.33 18.06 0.27
CA THR A 20 15.10 19.47 -0.07
C THR A 20 13.64 19.84 0.18
N PRO A 21 13.38 20.95 0.91
CA PRO A 21 12.03 21.49 1.02
C PRO A 21 11.62 22.27 -0.23
N GLN A 22 12.57 22.57 -1.13
CA GLN A 22 12.31 23.30 -2.36
C GLN A 22 11.73 22.37 -3.42
N ILE A 23 10.56 22.72 -3.96
CA ILE A 23 9.88 21.96 -5.01
C ILE A 23 10.72 22.03 -6.29
N VAL A 24 11.18 20.89 -6.79
CA VAL A 24 11.83 20.79 -8.10
C VAL A 24 10.93 19.98 -9.03
N TRP A 25 10.41 20.63 -10.06
CA TRP A 25 9.53 20.00 -11.02
C TRP A 25 10.32 19.15 -12.04
N GLN A 26 9.70 18.08 -12.55
CA GLN A 26 10.24 17.19 -13.60
C GLN A 26 11.42 16.30 -13.18
N GLN A 27 11.52 15.92 -11.90
CA GLN A 27 12.44 14.87 -11.46
C GLN A 27 11.73 13.52 -11.39
N ARG A 28 12.44 12.45 -11.76
CA ARG A 28 11.99 11.08 -11.47
C ARG A 28 12.53 10.66 -10.12
N LEU A 29 11.64 10.17 -9.25
CA LEU A 29 12.04 9.52 -8.02
C LEU A 29 12.82 8.24 -8.33
N PHE A 30 12.31 7.43 -9.27
CA PHE A 30 12.90 6.14 -9.59
C PHE A 30 13.88 6.23 -10.77
N SER A 31 15.14 5.91 -10.51
CA SER A 31 16.17 5.83 -11.56
C SER A 31 16.11 4.49 -12.29
N TYR A 32 15.81 3.40 -11.56
CA TYR A 32 15.75 2.05 -12.10
C TYR A 32 14.89 1.13 -11.22
N VAL A 33 14.07 0.28 -11.85
CA VAL A 33 13.40 -0.87 -11.21
C VAL A 33 13.62 -2.09 -12.10
N ASN A 34 14.10 -3.20 -11.54
CA ASN A 34 14.29 -4.44 -12.29
C ASN A 34 12.97 -5.18 -12.50
N HIS A 35 12.29 -4.93 -13.62
CA HIS A 35 10.98 -5.53 -13.91
C HIS A 35 11.05 -7.04 -14.05
N GLU A 36 12.06 -7.54 -14.76
CA GLU A 36 12.22 -8.98 -15.02
C GLU A 36 12.40 -9.77 -13.73
N LYS A 37 13.12 -9.23 -12.75
CA LYS A 37 13.38 -9.90 -11.47
C LYS A 37 12.28 -9.65 -10.44
N LEU A 38 11.72 -8.45 -10.40
CA LEU A 38 10.79 -8.04 -9.34
C LEU A 38 9.33 -8.30 -9.73
N PHE A 39 8.91 -7.80 -10.90
CA PHE A 39 7.51 -7.85 -11.33
C PHE A 39 7.10 -9.22 -11.89
N SER A 40 8.06 -10.10 -12.18
CA SER A 40 7.79 -11.52 -12.46
C SER A 40 7.49 -12.34 -11.21
N ARG A 41 7.81 -11.83 -10.01
CA ARG A 41 7.53 -12.56 -8.76
C ARG A 41 6.01 -12.64 -8.55
N PRO A 42 5.48 -13.79 -8.13
CA PRO A 42 4.03 -14.00 -8.06
C PRO A 42 3.27 -12.94 -7.26
N THR A 43 3.81 -12.48 -6.12
CA THR A 43 3.15 -11.44 -5.29
C THR A 43 3.13 -10.07 -5.96
N TYR A 44 4.20 -9.68 -6.65
CA TYR A 44 4.24 -8.42 -7.41
C TYR A 44 3.37 -8.49 -8.66
N ALA A 45 3.46 -9.59 -9.42
CA ALA A 45 2.69 -9.78 -10.65
C ALA A 45 1.18 -9.74 -10.37
N SER A 46 0.72 -10.44 -9.33
CA SER A 46 -0.69 -10.45 -8.94
C SER A 46 -1.14 -9.10 -8.37
N PHE A 47 -0.30 -8.41 -7.60
CA PHE A 47 -0.60 -7.06 -7.11
C PHE A 47 -0.73 -6.04 -8.25
N ILE A 48 0.15 -6.07 -9.25
CA ILE A 48 0.09 -5.16 -10.40
C ILE A 48 -1.23 -5.35 -11.17
N LYS A 49 -1.69 -6.59 -11.36
CA LYS A 49 -3.02 -6.84 -11.96
C LYS A 49 -4.16 -6.21 -11.17
N LEU A 50 -4.08 -6.23 -9.84
CA LEU A 50 -5.06 -5.52 -9.01
C LEU A 50 -5.01 -4.02 -9.28
N LEU A 51 -3.82 -3.42 -9.39
CA LEU A 51 -3.65 -1.99 -9.66
C LEU A 51 -4.22 -1.58 -11.03
N ASP A 52 -4.09 -2.43 -12.04
CA ASP A 52 -4.58 -2.17 -13.41
C ASP A 52 -6.11 -2.05 -13.48
N ASN A 53 -6.83 -2.60 -12.49
CA ASN A 53 -8.28 -2.46 -12.37
C ASN A 53 -8.72 -1.09 -11.82
N TYR A 54 -7.83 -0.33 -11.18
CA TYR A 54 -8.19 0.92 -10.54
C TYR A 54 -8.08 2.11 -11.49
N ASN A 55 -9.23 2.68 -11.85
CA ASN A 55 -9.29 3.98 -12.53
C ASN A 55 -9.53 5.11 -11.52
N ALA A 56 -8.60 6.06 -11.44
CA ALA A 56 -8.64 7.19 -10.51
C ALA A 56 -9.73 8.24 -10.83
N HIS A 57 -10.51 8.08 -11.90
CA HIS A 57 -11.57 9.02 -12.30
C HIS A 57 -12.97 8.42 -12.26
N VAL A 58 -13.12 7.19 -11.78
CA VAL A 58 -14.41 6.48 -11.82
C VAL A 58 -14.96 6.36 -10.41
N GLY A 59 -15.96 7.19 -10.10
CA GLY A 59 -16.75 7.18 -8.86
C GLY A 59 -18.01 6.32 -8.93
N THR A 60 -18.08 5.34 -9.83
CA THR A 60 -19.29 4.51 -10.00
C THR A 60 -19.32 3.34 -9.04
N GLU A 61 -20.51 2.81 -8.75
CA GLU A 61 -20.71 1.56 -8.01
C GLU A 61 -19.80 0.47 -8.60
N GLU A 62 -18.73 0.13 -7.88
CA GLU A 62 -17.74 -0.85 -8.32
C GLU A 62 -18.40 -2.25 -8.29
N GLU A 63 -18.97 -2.71 -9.40
CA GLU A 63 -19.20 -4.13 -9.59
C GLU A 63 -17.92 -4.78 -10.12
N PHE A 64 -17.31 -5.67 -9.33
CA PHE A 64 -16.15 -6.42 -9.79
C PHE A 64 -16.57 -7.50 -10.79
N THR A 65 -15.86 -7.59 -11.91
CA THR A 65 -16.02 -8.72 -12.84
C THR A 65 -15.55 -10.02 -12.19
N LYS A 66 -15.94 -11.17 -12.76
CA LYS A 66 -15.47 -12.48 -12.30
C LYS A 66 -13.94 -12.59 -12.38
N GLU A 67 -13.34 -11.95 -13.38
CA GLU A 67 -11.91 -11.86 -13.57
C GLU A 67 -11.26 -11.05 -12.43
N GLN A 68 -11.82 -9.89 -12.08
CA GLN A 68 -11.32 -9.05 -10.99
C GLN A 68 -11.42 -9.74 -9.63
N MET A 69 -12.54 -10.45 -9.36
CA MET A 69 -12.66 -11.27 -8.15
C MET A 69 -11.61 -12.38 -8.11
N LYS A 70 -11.33 -13.01 -9.26
CA LYS A 70 -10.29 -14.04 -9.38
C LYS A 70 -8.89 -13.47 -9.16
N GLU A 71 -8.62 -12.25 -9.59
CA GLU A 71 -7.34 -11.57 -9.35
C GLU A 71 -7.13 -11.29 -7.86
N GLN A 72 -8.17 -10.92 -7.12
CA GLN A 72 -8.13 -10.77 -5.66
C GLN A 72 -7.77 -12.10 -4.99
N ASP A 73 -8.41 -13.20 -5.42
CA ASP A 73 -8.12 -14.54 -4.90
C ASP A 73 -6.69 -14.98 -5.19
N ILE A 74 -6.20 -14.75 -6.41
CA ILE A 74 -4.82 -15.06 -6.79
C ILE A 74 -3.83 -14.25 -5.94
N PHE A 75 -4.07 -12.95 -5.75
CA PHE A 75 -3.19 -12.13 -4.93
C PHE A 75 -3.12 -12.63 -3.49
N LEU A 76 -4.26 -12.90 -2.85
CA LEU A 76 -4.30 -13.45 -1.50
C LEU A 76 -3.58 -14.81 -1.43
N GLN A 77 -3.82 -15.70 -2.40
CA GLN A 77 -3.12 -16.99 -2.47
C GLN A 77 -1.61 -16.83 -2.58
N GLU A 78 -1.11 -15.89 -3.38
CA GLU A 78 0.33 -15.67 -3.54
C GLU A 78 0.98 -15.05 -2.29
N ILE A 79 0.36 -14.04 -1.68
CA ILE A 79 0.95 -13.41 -0.48
C ILE A 79 0.94 -14.36 0.73
N MET A 80 -0.07 -15.21 0.87
CA MET A 80 -0.15 -16.17 1.98
C MET A 80 0.92 -17.26 1.93
N LYS A 81 1.53 -17.51 0.77
CA LYS A 81 2.69 -18.41 0.65
C LYS A 81 3.96 -17.84 1.29
N THR A 82 4.02 -16.52 1.52
CA THR A 82 5.21 -15.82 2.02
C THR A 82 5.41 -16.00 3.52
N GLU A 83 6.66 -15.94 3.97
CA GLU A 83 6.96 -16.00 5.41
C GLU A 83 6.42 -14.79 6.18
N VAL A 84 6.26 -13.63 5.52
CA VAL A 84 5.68 -12.43 6.12
C VAL A 84 4.23 -12.69 6.56
N MET A 85 3.40 -13.20 5.65
CA MET A 85 1.99 -13.44 5.94
C MET A 85 1.79 -14.64 6.87
N LYS A 86 2.62 -15.68 6.76
CA LYS A 86 2.62 -16.79 7.72
C LYS A 86 2.95 -16.33 9.13
N GLU A 87 3.93 -15.44 9.29
CA GLU A 87 4.30 -14.90 10.60
C GLU A 87 3.21 -14.00 11.17
N LEU A 88 2.58 -13.18 10.32
CA LEU A 88 1.42 -12.39 10.70
C LEU A 88 0.27 -13.27 11.20
N TYR A 89 -0.09 -14.33 10.45
CA TYR A 89 -1.12 -15.26 10.86
C TYR A 89 -0.77 -15.94 12.19
N LYS A 90 0.45 -16.47 12.36
CA LYS A 90 0.91 -17.07 13.61
C LYS A 90 0.79 -16.10 14.78
N PHE A 91 1.20 -14.84 14.59
CA PHE A 91 1.09 -13.81 15.61
C PHE A 91 -0.38 -13.57 15.99
N LEU A 92 -1.25 -13.33 15.02
CA LEU A 92 -2.68 -13.05 15.28
C LEU A 92 -3.40 -14.25 15.89
N HIS A 93 -3.09 -15.47 15.43
CA HIS A 93 -3.58 -16.71 16.03
C HIS A 93 -3.12 -16.84 17.49
N SER A 94 -1.85 -16.54 17.79
CA SER A 94 -1.36 -16.55 19.19
C SER A 94 -2.03 -15.51 20.10
N LYS A 95 -2.69 -14.51 19.51
CA LYS A 95 -3.49 -13.49 20.19
C LYS A 95 -4.99 -13.81 20.20
N ASN A 96 -5.39 -15.00 19.74
CA ASN A 96 -6.77 -15.45 19.61
C ASN A 96 -7.63 -14.53 18.71
N HIS A 97 -7.02 -13.92 17.68
CA HIS A 97 -7.77 -13.15 16.69
C HIS A 97 -8.43 -14.03 15.62
N TYR A 98 -7.85 -15.19 15.32
CA TYR A 98 -8.33 -16.16 14.33
C TYR A 98 -8.00 -17.57 14.79
N ASP A 99 -8.93 -18.50 14.60
CA ASP A 99 -8.73 -19.91 14.96
C ASP A 99 -8.08 -20.70 13.81
N THR A 100 -8.29 -20.28 12.56
CA THR A 100 -7.75 -20.97 11.38
C THR A 100 -7.23 -19.99 10.33
N GLU A 101 -6.29 -20.45 9.50
CA GLU A 101 -5.74 -19.65 8.40
C GLU A 101 -6.82 -19.33 7.36
N ALA A 102 -7.76 -20.26 7.15
CA ALA A 102 -8.89 -20.05 6.25
C ALA A 102 -9.79 -18.89 6.72
N GLU A 103 -10.08 -18.79 8.02
CA GLU A 103 -10.82 -17.67 8.59
C GLU A 103 -10.06 -16.35 8.41
N PHE A 104 -8.75 -16.35 8.66
CA PHE A 104 -7.91 -15.18 8.46
C PHE A 104 -7.93 -14.70 7.00
N VAL A 105 -7.77 -15.61 6.03
CA VAL A 105 -7.79 -15.27 4.60
C VAL A 105 -9.17 -14.77 4.15
N ASP A 106 -10.25 -15.37 4.62
CA ASP A 106 -11.61 -14.91 4.33
C ASP A 106 -11.86 -13.50 4.91
N ASP A 107 -11.36 -13.23 6.12
CA ASP A 107 -11.46 -11.90 6.72
C ASP A 107 -10.61 -10.87 5.97
N LEU A 108 -9.39 -11.21 5.57
CA LEU A 108 -8.56 -10.34 4.72
C LEU A 108 -9.27 -10.00 3.40
N LYS A 109 -9.89 -11.00 2.75
CA LYS A 109 -10.62 -10.79 1.50
C LYS A 109 -11.76 -9.79 1.69
N LYS A 110 -12.58 -9.98 2.72
CA LYS A 110 -13.71 -9.09 3.01
C LYS A 110 -13.25 -7.70 3.46
N MET A 111 -12.21 -7.63 4.29
CA MET A 111 -11.65 -6.39 4.82
C MET A 111 -11.14 -5.46 3.71
N TRP A 112 -10.37 -6.01 2.77
CA TRP A 112 -9.69 -5.23 1.73
C TRP A 112 -10.48 -5.09 0.43
N PHE A 113 -11.19 -6.15 0.03
CA PHE A 113 -11.86 -6.22 -1.28
C PHE A 113 -13.38 -6.28 -1.18
N GLY A 114 -13.93 -6.29 0.04
CA GLY A 114 -15.36 -6.22 0.23
C GLY A 114 -15.92 -4.90 -0.29
N LEU A 115 -16.95 -4.99 -1.12
CA LEU A 115 -17.62 -3.84 -1.68
C LEU A 115 -18.41 -3.10 -0.61
N TYR A 116 -18.20 -1.79 -0.54
CA TYR A 116 -19.04 -0.88 0.21
C TYR A 116 -19.34 0.35 -0.64
N SER A 117 -20.61 0.74 -0.75
CA SER A 117 -21.01 1.96 -1.46
C SER A 117 -20.66 3.18 -0.60
N ARG A 118 -19.99 4.19 -1.19
CA ARG A 118 -19.66 5.43 -0.49
C ARG A 118 -20.84 6.41 -0.35
N GLY A 119 -21.97 6.09 -0.99
CA GLY A 119 -23.16 6.94 -1.08
C GLY A 119 -23.01 8.00 -2.17
N LYS A 120 -24.15 8.43 -2.75
CA LYS A 120 -24.22 9.42 -3.85
C LYS A 120 -23.84 10.86 -3.46
N ASP A 121 -23.65 11.13 -2.17
CA ASP A 121 -23.47 12.48 -1.61
C ASP A 121 -22.00 12.84 -1.33
N GLU A 122 -21.03 11.97 -1.66
CA GLU A 122 -19.62 12.35 -1.67
C GLU A 122 -19.29 12.92 -3.05
N ASP A 123 -19.17 14.25 -3.14
CA ASP A 123 -18.72 14.97 -4.35
C ASP A 123 -17.65 14.18 -5.11
N ASP A 124 -17.89 14.03 -6.41
CA ASP A 124 -17.23 13.22 -7.43
C ASP A 124 -15.69 13.32 -7.45
N ASP A 125 -15.03 12.65 -6.50
CA ASP A 125 -13.57 12.60 -6.33
C ASP A 125 -13.18 11.19 -5.80
N SER A 126 -12.22 10.54 -6.47
CA SER A 126 -11.93 9.10 -6.35
C SER A 126 -11.30 8.63 -5.03
N ARG A 127 -10.88 7.36 -4.95
CA ARG A 127 -10.15 6.85 -3.77
C ARG A 127 -8.85 7.62 -3.49
N GLU A 128 -8.24 8.20 -4.52
CA GLU A 128 -6.93 8.86 -4.42
C GLU A 128 -7.02 10.39 -4.41
N ILE A 129 -8.03 10.97 -5.05
CA ILE A 129 -8.28 12.41 -5.09
C ILE A 129 -9.50 12.70 -4.23
N LYS A 130 -9.42 13.65 -3.31
CA LYS A 130 -10.56 14.17 -2.52
C LYS A 130 -10.49 15.67 -2.46
N LYS A 131 -11.58 16.36 -2.83
CA LYS A 131 -11.66 17.82 -2.90
C LYS A 131 -10.51 18.41 -3.72
N LYS A 132 -10.23 17.81 -4.89
CA LYS A 132 -9.11 18.21 -5.77
C LYS A 132 -7.72 18.15 -5.10
N LYS A 133 -7.53 17.23 -4.15
CA LYS A 133 -6.25 16.99 -3.48
C LYS A 133 -5.96 15.50 -3.42
N VAL A 134 -4.70 15.13 -3.60
CA VAL A 134 -4.28 13.73 -3.49
C VAL A 134 -4.27 13.31 -2.02
N SER A 135 -5.18 12.43 -1.61
CA SER A 135 -5.25 11.92 -0.23
C SER A 135 -4.77 10.48 -0.08
N GLY A 136 -5.07 9.58 -1.02
CA GLY A 136 -4.95 8.12 -0.82
C GLY A 136 -3.74 7.45 -1.47
N PHE A 137 -2.85 8.21 -2.10
CA PHE A 137 -1.77 7.67 -2.92
C PHE A 137 -0.46 7.55 -2.11
N HIS A 138 -0.14 6.33 -1.68
CA HIS A 138 1.05 6.02 -0.85
C HIS A 138 1.87 4.83 -1.35
N ASN A 139 1.35 3.99 -2.25
CA ASN A 139 2.04 2.78 -2.68
C ASN A 139 3.11 3.05 -3.76
N TRP A 140 4.36 2.64 -3.50
CA TRP A 140 5.48 2.93 -4.39
C TRP A 140 5.44 2.22 -5.74
N ILE A 141 4.83 1.02 -5.81
CA ILE A 141 4.70 0.28 -7.08
C ILE A 141 3.75 1.05 -8.01
N ARG A 142 2.60 1.48 -7.47
CA ARG A 142 1.66 2.34 -8.20
C ARG A 142 2.31 3.67 -8.59
N PHE A 143 3.07 4.29 -7.68
CA PHE A 143 3.82 5.51 -7.95
C PHE A 143 4.76 5.33 -9.13
N TYR A 144 5.59 4.29 -9.08
CA TYR A 144 6.55 3.98 -10.12
C TYR A 144 5.88 3.76 -11.49
N LEU A 145 4.79 2.97 -11.54
CA LEU A 145 4.08 2.69 -12.79
C LEU A 145 3.48 3.96 -13.41
N LEU A 146 2.90 4.85 -12.58
CA LEU A 146 2.31 6.10 -13.05
C LEU A 146 3.37 7.18 -13.37
N GLU A 147 4.49 7.22 -12.65
CA GLU A 147 5.64 8.08 -12.98
C GLU A 147 6.23 7.70 -14.35
N LYS A 148 6.33 6.40 -14.65
CA LYS A 148 6.79 5.92 -15.97
C LYS A 148 5.85 6.36 -17.10
N GLN A 149 4.56 6.53 -16.82
CA GLN A 149 3.56 7.02 -17.77
C GLN A 149 3.49 8.56 -17.84
N GLY A 150 4.21 9.28 -16.97
CA GLY A 150 4.17 10.74 -16.90
C GLY A 150 2.91 11.29 -16.21
N ILE A 151 2.12 10.45 -15.55
CA ILE A 151 0.89 10.82 -14.83
C ILE A 151 1.23 11.33 -13.43
N VAL A 152 2.29 10.80 -12.83
CA VAL A 152 2.83 11.26 -11.55
C VAL A 152 4.16 11.93 -11.77
N ASN A 153 4.34 13.10 -11.16
CA ASN A 153 5.59 13.85 -11.19
C ASN A 153 6.09 14.04 -9.76
N TYR A 154 7.18 13.38 -9.41
CA TYR A 154 7.88 13.62 -8.16
C TYR A 154 8.43 15.07 -8.11
N CYS A 155 8.31 15.71 -6.95
CA CYS A 155 8.80 17.07 -6.73
C CYS A 155 9.98 17.13 -5.75
N SER A 156 9.80 16.59 -4.55
CA SER A 156 10.80 16.62 -3.48
C SER A 156 10.45 15.62 -2.39
N HIS A 157 11.37 15.38 -1.46
CA HIS A 157 11.09 14.71 -0.20
C HIS A 157 11.77 15.47 0.94
N SER A 158 11.07 15.57 2.07
CA SER A 158 11.53 16.26 3.28
C SER A 158 11.89 15.29 4.41
N TYR A 159 11.60 14.00 4.22
CA TYR A 159 11.91 12.95 5.16
C TYR A 159 12.41 11.73 4.40
N ASP A 160 13.48 11.12 4.92
CA ASP A 160 14.00 9.82 4.55
C ASP A 160 14.33 9.11 5.87
N GLY A 161 13.81 7.89 6.04
CA GLY A 161 13.89 7.14 7.28
C GLY A 161 15.34 7.05 7.79
N PRO A 162 15.59 7.15 9.11
CA PRO A 162 16.95 7.20 9.66
C PRO A 162 17.72 5.87 9.57
N TRP A 163 17.07 4.81 9.08
CA TRP A 163 17.64 3.47 9.02
C TRP A 163 18.24 3.18 7.64
N THR A 164 19.22 2.28 7.61
CA THR A 164 19.97 1.95 6.39
C THR A 164 19.47 0.68 5.69
N SER A 165 18.41 0.05 6.21
CA SER A 165 17.83 -1.19 5.71
C SER A 165 16.46 -0.99 5.09
N TYR A 166 16.17 -1.63 3.95
CA TYR A 166 14.85 -1.56 3.32
C TYR A 166 13.70 -2.13 4.18
N PRO A 167 12.46 -1.63 3.99
CA PRO A 167 12.09 -0.53 3.08
C PRO A 167 12.49 0.86 3.61
N ASP A 168 12.76 1.81 2.71
CA ASP A 168 12.88 3.22 3.10
C ASP A 168 11.48 3.78 3.39
N VAL A 169 11.36 4.84 4.18
CA VAL A 169 10.11 5.59 4.35
C VAL A 169 10.37 7.03 3.98
N LEU A 170 9.75 7.50 2.90
CA LEU A 170 9.92 8.85 2.41
C LEU A 170 8.69 9.71 2.73
N GLY A 171 8.93 10.96 3.15
CA GLY A 171 7.92 12.00 3.20
C GLY A 171 7.97 12.84 1.92
N MET A 172 7.14 12.47 0.94
CA MET A 172 7.25 12.96 -0.44
C MET A 172 6.25 14.07 -0.77
N GLN A 173 6.65 14.92 -1.71
CA GLN A 173 5.85 15.89 -2.44
C GLN A 173 5.80 15.50 -3.90
N PHE A 174 4.62 15.48 -4.50
CA PHE A 174 4.44 15.12 -5.90
C PHE A 174 3.15 15.67 -6.47
N ASP A 175 3.09 15.75 -7.78
CA ASP A 175 1.88 15.99 -8.54
C ASP A 175 1.34 14.68 -9.10
N PHE A 176 0.02 14.51 -9.02
CA PHE A 176 -0.69 13.39 -9.60
C PHE A 176 -1.84 13.95 -10.43
N ASP A 177 -1.73 13.82 -11.75
CA ASP A 177 -2.72 14.31 -12.72
C ASP A 177 -3.13 15.78 -12.50
N GLY A 178 -2.14 16.65 -12.24
CA GLY A 178 -2.37 18.08 -12.00
C GLY A 178 -2.84 18.43 -10.57
N PHE A 179 -2.97 17.43 -9.69
CA PHE A 179 -3.26 17.65 -8.27
C PHE A 179 -1.99 17.47 -7.43
N TYR A 180 -1.58 18.57 -6.78
CA TYR A 180 -0.40 18.57 -5.92
C TYR A 180 -0.67 17.95 -4.54
N LYS A 181 0.20 17.03 -4.13
CA LYS A 181 0.29 16.47 -2.78
C LYS A 181 1.43 17.14 -2.02
N GLN A 182 1.08 17.88 -0.97
CA GLN A 182 2.06 18.59 -0.15
C GLN A 182 2.87 17.68 0.77
N VAL A 183 2.28 16.60 1.29
CA VAL A 183 3.00 15.57 2.05
C VAL A 183 2.30 14.23 1.87
N GLY A 184 3.06 13.20 1.49
CA GLY A 184 2.67 11.79 1.52
C GLY A 184 3.83 10.92 1.96
N SER A 185 3.62 10.18 3.05
CA SER A 185 4.50 9.06 3.42
C SER A 185 4.38 7.94 2.39
N ALA A 186 5.47 7.22 2.14
CA ALA A 186 5.44 5.99 1.36
C ALA A 186 6.59 5.09 1.78
N PHE A 187 6.32 3.81 2.03
CA PHE A 187 7.37 2.80 1.97
C PHE A 187 7.95 2.70 0.56
N ILE A 188 9.28 2.71 0.42
CA ILE A 188 9.97 2.48 -0.85
C ILE A 188 10.75 1.17 -0.80
N GLY A 189 10.51 0.30 -1.79
CA GLY A 189 11.15 -1.00 -1.89
C GLY A 189 10.54 -2.07 -0.98
N SER A 190 9.42 -1.81 -0.32
CA SER A 190 8.60 -2.84 0.31
C SER A 190 8.05 -3.84 -0.72
N SER A 191 7.73 -5.06 -0.27
CA SER A 191 6.93 -5.98 -1.08
C SER A 191 5.43 -5.78 -0.83
N PRO A 192 4.55 -6.16 -1.78
CA PRO A 192 3.10 -6.06 -1.59
C PRO A 192 2.62 -6.73 -0.31
N GLU A 193 3.13 -7.93 -0.02
CA GLU A 193 2.79 -8.67 1.20
C GLU A 193 3.28 -8.00 2.49
N PHE A 194 4.35 -7.19 2.44
CA PHE A 194 4.84 -6.43 3.59
C PHE A 194 3.89 -5.32 3.98
N GLU A 195 3.54 -4.42 3.04
CA GLU A 195 2.59 -3.34 3.29
C GLU A 195 1.20 -3.88 3.63
N PHE A 196 0.71 -4.84 2.84
CA PHE A 196 -0.60 -5.45 3.06
C PHE A 196 -0.69 -6.11 4.44
N GLY A 197 0.35 -6.86 4.84
CA GLY A 197 0.41 -7.49 6.15
C GLY A 197 0.49 -6.48 7.29
N LEU A 198 1.32 -5.45 7.17
CA LEU A 198 1.49 -4.40 8.18
C LEU A 198 0.20 -3.61 8.42
N TYR A 199 -0.46 -3.20 7.33
CA TYR A 199 -1.73 -2.49 7.41
C TYR A 199 -2.84 -3.37 7.96
N SER A 200 -2.90 -4.65 7.56
CA SER A 200 -3.85 -5.62 8.13
C SER A 200 -3.64 -5.79 9.64
N LEU A 201 -2.40 -5.97 10.08
CA LEU A 201 -2.05 -6.07 11.51
C LEU A 201 -2.58 -4.85 12.29
N CYS A 202 -2.26 -3.65 11.82
CA CYS A 202 -2.64 -2.43 12.50
C CYS A 202 -4.16 -2.21 12.50
N PHE A 203 -4.83 -2.54 11.40
CA PHE A 203 -6.29 -2.44 11.32
C PHE A 203 -6.97 -3.43 12.27
N ILE A 204 -6.51 -4.69 12.33
CA ILE A 204 -7.06 -5.72 13.21
C ILE A 204 -6.82 -5.38 14.68
N ALA A 205 -5.60 -4.95 15.03
CA ALA A 205 -5.22 -4.71 16.42
C ALA A 205 -5.65 -3.33 16.96
N ARG A 206 -5.78 -2.33 16.08
CA ARG A 206 -5.97 -0.90 16.41
C ARG A 206 -6.85 -0.19 15.36
N PRO A 207 -8.08 -0.66 15.09
CA PRO A 207 -8.92 -0.08 14.05
C PRO A 207 -9.21 1.40 14.34
N GLY A 208 -8.91 2.28 13.37
CA GLY A 208 -9.14 3.73 13.48
C GLY A 208 -8.17 4.46 14.42
N LYS A 209 -7.16 3.78 14.98
CA LYS A 209 -6.20 4.36 15.92
C LYS A 209 -4.78 4.26 15.35
N VAL A 210 -3.92 5.18 15.80
CA VAL A 210 -2.49 5.11 15.50
C VAL A 210 -1.92 3.81 16.07
N CYS A 211 -1.22 3.07 15.21
CA CYS A 211 -0.55 1.82 15.49
C CYS A 211 0.96 2.08 15.57
N HIS A 212 1.47 2.15 16.80
CA HIS A 212 2.89 2.41 17.04
C HIS A 212 3.71 1.13 16.86
N LEU A 213 4.65 1.15 15.93
CA LEU A 213 5.51 0.02 15.57
C LEU A 213 6.98 0.41 15.61
N LYS A 214 7.85 -0.59 15.46
CA LYS A 214 9.28 -0.39 15.23
C LYS A 214 9.75 -1.13 14.00
N ILE A 215 10.45 -0.44 13.11
CA ILE A 215 11.10 -1.00 11.92
C ILE A 215 12.58 -0.63 11.96
N GLY A 216 13.45 -1.62 11.77
CA GLY A 216 14.90 -1.40 11.90
C GLY A 216 15.35 -0.87 13.27
N GLY A 217 14.52 -1.03 14.32
CA GLY A 217 14.76 -0.46 15.65
C GLY A 217 14.23 0.97 15.86
N HIS A 218 13.72 1.61 14.82
CA HIS A 218 13.18 2.97 14.85
C HIS A 218 11.65 2.97 14.92
N ASN A 219 11.08 3.98 15.58
CA ASN A 219 9.63 4.11 15.67
C ASN A 219 9.04 4.44 14.30
N LEU A 220 7.92 3.80 13.98
CA LEU A 220 7.07 4.15 12.86
C LEU A 220 5.62 4.07 13.34
N ASP A 221 4.84 5.08 12.98
CA ASP A 221 3.42 5.10 13.25
C ASP A 221 2.67 4.68 11.99
N ILE A 222 1.64 3.86 12.12
CA ILE A 222 0.75 3.49 11.02
C ILE A 222 -0.65 3.94 11.39
N GLN A 223 -1.30 4.69 10.51
CA GLN A 223 -2.71 5.04 10.65
C GLN A 223 -3.55 4.22 9.68
N THR A 224 -4.59 3.56 10.20
CA THR A 224 -5.62 2.92 9.37
C THR A 224 -6.99 3.53 9.67
N TYR A 225 -7.77 3.81 8.65
CA TYR A 225 -9.13 4.34 8.78
C TYR A 225 -10.15 3.24 8.48
N THR A 226 -11.21 3.23 9.28
CA THR A 226 -12.34 2.32 9.09
C THR A 226 -13.40 2.96 8.22
N TRP A 227 -13.96 2.21 7.28
CA TRP A 227 -15.25 2.55 6.71
C TRP A 227 -16.36 2.19 7.70
N ASP A 228 -17.18 3.16 8.09
CA ASP A 228 -18.19 3.01 9.14
C ASP A 228 -19.64 3.09 8.65
N LYS A 229 -19.87 3.39 7.37
CA LYS A 229 -21.22 3.43 6.79
C LYS A 229 -21.82 2.04 6.51
N SER A 230 -20.99 0.99 6.45
CA SER A 230 -21.42 -0.39 6.29
C SER A 230 -20.47 -1.38 6.96
N THR A 231 -20.94 -2.61 7.17
CA THR A 231 -20.19 -3.68 7.84
C THR A 231 -20.34 -5.00 7.09
N TYR A 232 -19.41 -5.93 7.32
CA TYR A 232 -19.51 -7.31 6.85
C TYR A 232 -19.45 -8.30 8.01
N GLY A 233 -20.01 -9.50 7.79
CA GLY A 233 -20.04 -10.57 8.78
C GLY A 233 -20.64 -10.10 10.12
N ASN A 234 -19.93 -10.35 11.21
CA ASN A 234 -20.36 -10.04 12.58
C ASN A 234 -20.11 -8.56 12.96
N GLY A 235 -20.51 -7.62 12.10
CA GLY A 235 -20.32 -6.18 12.32
C GLY A 235 -18.89 -5.68 12.13
N LYS A 236 -18.03 -6.45 11.44
CA LYS A 236 -16.66 -6.04 11.12
C LYS A 236 -16.68 -4.91 10.09
N LYS A 237 -15.68 -4.02 10.16
CA LYS A 237 -15.57 -2.84 9.30
C LYS A 237 -14.53 -3.07 8.20
N TYR A 238 -14.74 -2.43 7.06
CA TYR A 238 -13.78 -2.43 5.96
C TYR A 238 -12.63 -1.46 6.24
N ILE A 239 -11.45 -1.74 5.69
CA ILE A 239 -10.35 -0.78 5.68
C ILE A 239 -10.59 0.26 4.57
N ALA A 240 -10.41 1.54 4.89
CA ALA A 240 -10.61 2.63 3.94
C ALA A 240 -9.29 3.17 3.39
N THR A 241 -8.50 3.82 4.25
CA THR A 241 -7.18 4.36 3.91
C THR A 241 -6.19 3.89 4.96
N ALA A 242 -4.98 3.52 4.53
CA ALA A 242 -3.88 3.18 5.41
C ALA A 242 -2.60 3.87 4.92
N TYR A 243 -1.82 4.41 5.84
CA TYR A 243 -0.55 5.07 5.55
C TYR A 243 0.34 5.11 6.81
N GLU A 244 1.61 5.39 6.59
CA GLU A 244 2.69 5.55 7.57
C GLU A 244 2.85 6.99 8.08
#